data_AF-A0A0A0DP60-F1
#
_entry.id   AF-A0A0A0DP60-F1
#
_cell.length_a   1.000
_cell.length_b   1.000
_cell.length_c   1.000
_cell.angle_alpha   90.00
_cell.angle_beta   90.00
_cell.angle_gamma   90.00
#
_symmetry.space_group_name_H-M   'P 1'
#
loop_
_entity.id
_entity.type
_entity.pdbx_description
1 polymer ?
#
loop_
_entity_poly.entity_id
_entity_poly.type
_entity_poly.pdbx_seq_one_letter_code
_entity_poly.pdbx_strand_id
1 'polypeptide(L)'
;MKKIPERPSNTWLNKVPEVTLAFWIIKIMSTTVGETVADFLAVNAGLGQGLTRSVMGAFLLAALVMQLRTWRYTPWVYWLTVVLVSVVGTQITDLLTDGLGVSLYLSTAAFAALLAVLFYVWHRVERTLSIHDIVTRRRELFYWATILCTFALGTAAGDLATEALGLGFTIGVMTFGLLISLTFALWRTGGNAVLTFWIAYILTRPFGAALGDLLTQAKAYGGIGMGAMWTSALFLSVIVILVANAQRKSRSPKLAPPAR
;
A
#
# COMPACT_ATOMS: atom_id res chain seq x y z
N MET A 1 17.75 35.77 -8.94
CA MET A 1 17.22 34.77 -7.99
C MET A 1 18.28 33.70 -7.77
N LYS A 2 18.82 33.58 -6.55
CA LYS A 2 19.77 32.52 -6.17
C LYS A 2 19.06 31.18 -6.29
N LYS A 3 19.50 30.31 -7.21
CA LYS A 3 19.15 28.88 -7.19
C LYS A 3 19.64 28.33 -5.86
N ILE A 4 18.71 27.95 -4.99
CA ILE A 4 19.00 27.14 -3.82
C ILE A 4 19.61 25.84 -4.37
N PRO A 5 20.80 25.41 -3.93
CA PRO A 5 21.36 24.15 -4.37
C PRO A 5 20.41 23.04 -3.93
N GLU A 6 19.78 22.37 -4.89
CA GLU A 6 19.16 21.08 -4.66
C GLU A 6 20.24 20.18 -4.07
N ARG A 7 20.13 19.86 -2.77
CA ARG A 7 20.98 18.81 -2.20
C ARG A 7 20.75 17.58 -3.07
N PRO A 8 21.79 16.94 -3.61
CA PRO A 8 21.61 15.68 -4.30
C PRO A 8 20.97 14.73 -3.30
N SER A 9 19.67 14.47 -3.45
CA SER A 9 19.00 13.41 -2.71
C SER A 9 19.83 12.17 -2.98
N ASN A 10 20.34 11.54 -1.93
CA ASN A 10 21.23 10.40 -2.05
C ASN A 10 20.37 9.19 -2.50
N THR A 11 19.92 9.21 -3.76
CA THR A 11 19.01 8.22 -4.39
C THR A 11 19.55 6.80 -4.29
N TRP A 12 20.87 6.68 -4.06
CA TRP A 12 21.57 5.42 -3.88
C TRP A 12 21.35 4.76 -2.52
N LEU A 13 20.98 5.54 -1.49
CA LEU A 13 20.77 5.06 -0.12
C LEU A 13 19.28 4.96 0.25
N ASN A 14 18.38 5.60 -0.51
CA ASN A 14 16.96 5.52 -0.24
C ASN A 14 16.45 4.10 -0.54
N LYS A 15 15.76 3.48 0.42
CA LYS A 15 15.23 2.12 0.31
C LYS A 15 13.82 2.05 -0.29
N VAL A 16 13.25 3.18 -0.68
CA VAL A 16 11.92 3.28 -1.28
C VAL A 16 12.06 3.46 -2.80
N PRO A 17 11.24 2.77 -3.62
CA PRO A 17 11.18 3.02 -5.06
C PRO A 17 10.87 4.48 -5.40
N GLU A 18 11.33 4.90 -6.57
CA GLU A 18 10.85 6.14 -7.18
C GLU A 18 9.32 6.07 -7.39
N VAL A 19 8.63 7.17 -7.04
CA VAL A 19 7.17 7.30 -7.16
C VAL A 19 6.78 7.52 -8.63
N THR A 20 6.85 6.44 -9.39
CA THR A 20 6.50 6.40 -10.82
C THR A 20 5.07 5.87 -11.00
N LEU A 21 4.55 5.87 -12.23
CA LEU A 21 3.26 5.24 -12.52
C LEU A 21 3.23 3.75 -12.13
N ALA A 22 4.35 3.04 -12.35
CA ALA A 22 4.48 1.64 -11.98
C ALA A 22 4.33 1.42 -10.46
N PHE A 23 4.81 2.36 -9.63
CA PHE A 23 4.62 2.30 -8.19
C PHE A 23 3.14 2.29 -7.80
N TRP A 24 2.35 3.19 -8.39
CA TRP A 24 0.92 3.28 -8.10
C TRP A 24 0.15 2.05 -8.60
N ILE A 25 0.48 1.56 -9.81
CA ILE A 25 -0.15 0.36 -10.38
C ILE A 25 0.12 -0.87 -9.51
N ILE A 26 1.39 -1.15 -9.19
CA ILE A 26 1.73 -2.33 -8.38
C ILE A 26 1.03 -2.25 -7.03
N LYS A 27 1.00 -1.08 -6.40
CA LYS A 27 0.35 -0.90 -5.10
C LYS A 27 -1.16 -1.16 -5.16
N ILE A 28 -1.86 -0.58 -6.13
CA ILE A 28 -3.31 -0.79 -6.29
C ILE A 28 -3.57 -2.28 -6.52
N MET A 29 -2.87 -2.91 -7.45
CA MET A 29 -3.04 -4.33 -7.78
C MET A 29 -2.65 -5.26 -6.63
N SER A 30 -1.65 -4.89 -5.83
CA SER A 30 -1.22 -5.70 -4.68
C SER A 30 -2.33 -5.87 -3.64
N THR A 31 -3.29 -4.94 -3.61
CA THR A 31 -4.42 -4.99 -2.69
C THR A 31 -5.29 -6.20 -2.95
N THR A 32 -5.82 -6.29 -4.17
CA THR A 32 -6.70 -7.40 -4.58
C THR A 32 -5.97 -8.73 -4.54
N VAL A 33 -4.70 -8.77 -4.97
CA VAL A 33 -3.91 -10.01 -4.96
C VAL A 33 -3.65 -10.48 -3.54
N GLY A 34 -3.34 -9.58 -2.61
CA GLY A 34 -3.10 -9.94 -1.22
C GLY A 34 -4.33 -10.59 -0.58
N GLU A 35 -5.47 -9.92 -0.67
CA GLU A 35 -6.74 -10.37 -0.09
C GLU A 35 -7.16 -11.75 -0.61
N THR A 36 -7.21 -11.90 -1.94
CA THR A 36 -7.58 -13.18 -2.56
C THR A 36 -6.61 -14.33 -2.26
N VAL A 37 -5.31 -14.07 -2.11
CA VAL A 37 -4.33 -15.11 -1.71
C VAL A 37 -4.58 -15.53 -0.26
N ALA A 38 -4.87 -14.59 0.64
CA ALA A 38 -5.20 -14.90 2.02
C ALA A 38 -6.51 -15.71 2.11
N ASP A 39 -7.54 -15.33 1.36
CA ASP A 39 -8.81 -16.04 1.33
C ASP A 39 -8.67 -17.44 0.75
N PHE A 40 -7.88 -17.58 -0.33
CA PHE A 40 -7.58 -18.88 -0.91
C PHE A 40 -6.89 -19.80 0.11
N LEU A 41 -5.93 -19.27 0.88
CA LEU A 41 -5.26 -20.04 1.94
C LEU A 41 -6.21 -20.42 3.07
N ALA A 42 -7.11 -19.50 3.46
CA ALA A 42 -8.05 -19.75 4.54
C ALA A 42 -9.14 -20.76 4.16
N VAL A 43 -9.72 -20.63 2.97
CA VAL A 43 -10.90 -21.39 2.52
C VAL A 43 -10.50 -22.59 1.68
N ASN A 44 -9.81 -22.38 0.55
CA ASN A 44 -9.52 -23.45 -0.42
C ASN A 44 -8.40 -24.38 0.05
N ALA A 45 -7.35 -23.85 0.67
CA ALA A 45 -6.28 -24.66 1.24
C ALA A 45 -6.65 -25.27 2.61
N GLY A 46 -7.82 -24.90 3.16
CA GLY A 46 -8.35 -25.48 4.40
C GLY A 46 -7.56 -25.13 5.66
N LEU A 47 -6.69 -24.10 5.62
CA LEU A 47 -5.92 -23.69 6.81
C LEU A 47 -6.82 -23.04 7.87
N GLY A 48 -7.97 -22.50 7.46
CA GLY A 48 -8.85 -21.71 8.31
C GLY A 48 -8.31 -20.29 8.54
N GLN A 49 -9.19 -19.37 8.95
CA GLN A 49 -8.85 -17.95 9.10
C GLN A 49 -7.77 -17.72 10.18
N GLY A 50 -7.87 -18.39 11.33
CA GLY A 50 -6.94 -18.20 12.44
C GLY A 50 -5.49 -18.57 12.12
N LEU A 51 -5.28 -19.74 11.50
CA LEU A 51 -3.95 -20.18 11.09
C LEU A 51 -3.41 -19.31 9.96
N THR A 52 -4.24 -18.98 8.97
CA THR A 52 -3.84 -18.11 7.85
C THR A 52 -3.38 -16.74 8.32
N ARG A 53 -4.10 -16.12 9.28
CA ARG A 53 -3.69 -14.86 9.92
C ARG A 53 -2.31 -14.97 10.57
N SER A 54 -2.08 -16.05 11.32
CA SER A 54 -0.81 -16.28 12.02
C SER A 54 0.35 -16.50 11.04
N VAL A 55 0.14 -17.28 9.99
CA VAL A 55 1.15 -17.57 8.94
C VAL A 55 1.50 -16.31 8.15
N MET A 56 0.49 -15.54 7.72
CA MET A 56 0.73 -14.29 6.98
C MET A 56 1.41 -13.23 7.86
N GLY A 57 1.06 -13.15 9.15
CA GLY A 57 1.76 -12.34 10.13
C GLY A 57 3.23 -12.74 10.29
N ALA A 58 3.53 -14.03 10.35
CA ALA A 58 4.91 -14.54 10.42
C ALA A 58 5.70 -14.21 9.15
N PHE A 59 5.11 -14.36 7.97
CA PHE A 59 5.75 -13.96 6.71
C PHE A 59 6.00 -12.46 6.63
N LEU A 60 5.05 -11.62 7.08
CA LEU A 60 5.26 -10.19 7.16
C LEU A 60 6.43 -9.85 8.07
N LEU A 61 6.50 -10.47 9.26
CA LEU A 61 7.59 -10.23 10.20
C LEU A 61 8.94 -10.65 9.60
N ALA A 62 9.02 -11.79 8.92
CA ALA A 62 10.21 -12.23 8.21
C ALA A 62 10.62 -11.26 7.09
N ALA A 63 9.66 -10.78 6.30
CA ALA A 63 9.90 -9.82 5.22
C ALA A 63 10.38 -8.45 5.76
N LEU A 64 9.77 -7.95 6.84
CA LEU A 64 10.20 -6.73 7.52
C LEU A 64 11.62 -6.87 8.07
N VAL A 65 11.96 -8.00 8.71
CA VAL A 65 13.32 -8.27 9.18
C VAL A 65 14.31 -8.29 8.02
N MET A 66 13.97 -8.92 6.91
CA MET A 66 14.79 -8.94 5.69
C MET A 66 14.99 -7.52 5.11
N GLN A 67 13.92 -6.73 5.04
CA GLN A 67 13.94 -5.35 4.56
C GLN A 67 14.81 -4.44 5.45
N LEU A 68 14.66 -4.54 6.77
CA LEU A 68 15.47 -3.79 7.75
C LEU A 68 16.96 -4.19 7.71
N ARG A 69 17.27 -5.45 7.40
CA ARG A 69 18.64 -5.97 7.25
C ARG A 69 19.28 -5.58 5.93
N THR A 70 18.50 -5.33 4.89
CA THR A 70 19.02 -5.02 3.56
C THR A 70 19.51 -3.58 3.51
N TRP A 71 20.77 -3.36 3.12
CA TRP A 71 21.41 -2.03 3.15
C TRP A 71 21.13 -1.17 1.91
N ARG A 72 20.55 -1.75 0.86
CA ARG A 72 20.25 -1.08 -0.42
C ARG A 72 18.80 -1.34 -0.82
N TYR A 73 18.24 -0.46 -1.65
CA TYR A 73 16.94 -0.73 -2.27
C TYR A 73 16.99 -2.03 -3.08
N THR A 74 16.19 -3.01 -2.64
CA THR A 74 15.99 -4.26 -3.37
C THR A 74 14.52 -4.36 -3.76
N PRO A 75 14.18 -4.11 -5.03
CA PRO A 75 12.78 -4.01 -5.48
C PRO A 75 11.90 -5.18 -5.06
N TRP A 76 12.38 -6.42 -5.21
CA TRP A 76 11.58 -7.60 -4.89
C TRP A 76 11.27 -7.72 -3.38
N VAL A 77 12.23 -7.40 -2.50
CA VAL A 77 12.04 -7.42 -1.03
C VAL A 77 11.02 -6.37 -0.63
N TYR A 78 11.16 -5.16 -1.19
CA TYR A 78 10.26 -4.06 -0.92
C TYR A 78 8.81 -4.40 -1.33
N TRP A 79 8.60 -4.88 -2.56
CA TRP A 79 7.26 -5.19 -3.05
C TRP A 79 6.66 -6.42 -2.38
N LEU A 80 7.48 -7.43 -2.04
CA LEU A 80 7.03 -8.54 -1.21
C LEU A 80 6.52 -8.04 0.15
N THR A 81 7.27 -7.13 0.79
CA THR A 81 6.86 -6.53 2.06
C THR A 81 5.57 -5.74 1.90
N VAL A 82 5.42 -4.94 0.84
CA VAL A 82 4.16 -4.21 0.56
C VAL A 82 2.98 -5.16 0.38
N VAL A 83 3.13 -6.25 -0.40
CA VAL A 83 2.08 -7.25 -0.58
C VAL A 83 1.71 -7.89 0.77
N LEU A 84 2.68 -8.29 1.59
CA LEU A 84 2.43 -8.90 2.89
C LEU A 84 1.79 -7.92 3.89
N VAL A 85 2.23 -6.66 3.90
CA VAL A 85 1.58 -5.61 4.70
C VAL A 85 0.14 -5.41 4.25
N SER A 86 -0.12 -5.50 2.94
CA SER A 86 -1.46 -5.38 2.39
C SER A 86 -2.38 -6.51 2.87
N VAL A 87 -1.87 -7.73 2.96
CA VAL A 87 -2.63 -8.88 3.47
C VAL A 87 -2.93 -8.71 4.96
N VAL A 88 -1.88 -8.48 5.75
CA VAL A 88 -2.01 -8.42 7.20
C VAL A 88 -2.81 -7.18 7.64
N GLY A 89 -2.71 -6.07 6.92
CA GLY A 89 -3.52 -4.87 7.17
C GLY A 89 -5.01 -5.11 7.01
N THR A 90 -5.42 -5.87 5.98
CA THR A 90 -6.81 -6.33 5.84
C THR A 90 -7.19 -7.25 6.99
N GLN A 91 -6.40 -8.29 7.24
CA GLN A 91 -6.69 -9.25 8.31
C GLN A 91 -6.82 -8.63 9.71
N ILE A 92 -6.06 -7.57 10.01
CA ILE A 92 -6.20 -6.81 11.26
C ILE A 92 -7.57 -6.11 11.32
N THR A 93 -8.01 -5.54 10.21
CA THR A 93 -9.31 -4.86 10.10
C THR A 93 -10.45 -5.85 10.23
N ASP A 94 -10.41 -6.96 9.51
CA ASP A 94 -11.45 -8.01 9.53
C ASP A 94 -11.50 -8.67 10.92
N LEU A 95 -10.36 -8.84 11.58
CA LEU A 95 -10.34 -9.36 12.95
C LEU A 95 -11.08 -8.43 13.92
N LEU A 96 -10.90 -7.11 13.79
CA LEU A 96 -11.61 -6.15 14.63
C LEU A 96 -13.11 -6.12 14.29
N THR A 97 -13.45 -6.04 13.01
CA THR A 97 -14.81 -5.80 12.54
C THR A 97 -15.64 -7.07 12.55
N ASP A 98 -15.25 -8.08 11.78
CA ASP A 98 -15.96 -9.37 11.68
C ASP A 98 -15.70 -10.27 12.89
N GLY A 99 -14.45 -10.28 13.37
CA GLY A 99 -14.03 -11.18 14.45
C GLY A 99 -14.49 -10.73 15.84
N LEU A 100 -14.36 -9.44 16.14
CA LEU A 100 -14.67 -8.85 17.45
C LEU A 100 -15.96 -8.01 17.45
N GLY A 101 -16.62 -7.84 16.31
CA GLY A 101 -17.87 -7.08 16.19
C GLY A 101 -17.69 -5.56 16.36
N VAL A 102 -16.49 -5.03 16.16
CA VAL A 102 -16.23 -3.59 16.25
C VAL A 102 -16.82 -2.90 15.02
N SER A 103 -17.69 -1.90 15.24
CA SER A 103 -18.28 -1.11 14.15
C SER A 103 -17.23 -0.52 13.22
N LEU A 104 -17.48 -0.57 11.91
CA LEU A 104 -16.64 0.04 10.87
C LEU A 104 -16.41 1.54 11.08
N TYR A 105 -17.38 2.26 11.67
CA TYR A 105 -17.21 3.67 12.02
C TYR A 105 -16.14 3.85 13.09
N LEU A 106 -16.15 2.99 14.10
CA LEU A 106 -15.21 3.04 15.21
C LEU A 106 -13.82 2.59 14.80
N SER A 107 -13.70 1.48 14.05
CA SER A 107 -12.40 0.99 13.55
C SER A 107 -11.75 1.99 12.59
N THR A 108 -12.51 2.58 11.66
CA THR A 108 -12.02 3.62 10.75
C THR A 108 -11.54 4.85 11.52
N ALA A 109 -12.33 5.34 12.48
CA ALA A 109 -11.95 6.49 13.31
C ALA A 109 -10.69 6.19 14.16
N ALA A 110 -10.60 5.00 14.73
CA ALA A 110 -9.46 4.56 15.53
C ALA A 110 -8.18 4.46 14.67
N PHE A 111 -8.25 3.87 13.48
CA PHE A 111 -7.10 3.81 12.57
C PHE A 111 -6.71 5.20 12.05
N ALA A 112 -7.67 6.08 11.79
CA ALA A 112 -7.38 7.46 11.39
C ALA A 112 -6.65 8.23 12.50
N ALA A 113 -7.11 8.09 13.74
CA ALA A 113 -6.46 8.68 14.91
C ALA A 113 -5.04 8.10 15.12
N LEU A 114 -4.89 6.78 15.01
CA LEU A 114 -3.59 6.10 15.12
C LEU A 114 -2.62 6.59 14.04
N LEU A 115 -3.09 6.73 12.79
CA LEU A 115 -2.29 7.24 11.69
C LEU A 115 -1.87 8.70 11.92
N ALA A 116 -2.77 9.54 12.42
CA ALA A 116 -2.45 10.92 12.78
C ALA A 116 -1.39 10.99 13.89
N VAL A 117 -1.48 10.13 14.90
CA VAL A 117 -0.47 10.01 15.96
C VAL A 117 0.88 9.55 15.38
N LEU A 118 0.88 8.56 14.49
CA LEU A 118 2.11 8.10 13.83
C LEU A 118 2.78 9.21 13.02
N PHE A 119 2.01 9.96 12.22
CA PHE A 119 2.54 11.11 11.49
C PHE A 119 3.04 12.20 12.43
N TYR A 120 2.33 12.50 13.51
CA TYR A 120 2.76 13.49 14.50
C TYR A 120 4.07 13.09 15.17
N VAL A 121 4.17 11.86 15.69
CA VAL A 121 5.37 11.37 16.35
C VAL A 121 6.54 11.31 15.37
N TRP A 122 6.32 10.81 14.15
CA TRP A 122 7.34 10.77 13.11
C TRP A 122 7.83 12.18 12.77
N HIS A 123 6.92 13.14 12.56
CA HIS A 123 7.28 14.52 12.28
C HIS A 123 8.01 15.19 13.45
N ARG A 124 7.62 14.93 14.70
CA ARG A 124 8.29 15.47 15.89
C ARG A 124 9.72 14.96 16.03
N VAL A 125 9.95 13.69 15.68
CA VAL A 125 11.24 13.02 15.83
C VAL A 125 12.19 13.32 14.67
N GLU A 126 11.73 13.17 13.42
CA GLU A 126 12.58 13.27 12.23
C GLU A 126 12.47 14.63 11.53
N ARG A 127 11.50 15.46 11.93
CA ARG A 127 11.17 16.77 11.32
C ARG A 127 10.88 16.72 9.82
N THR A 128 10.62 15.53 9.30
CA THR A 128 10.25 15.29 7.90
C THR A 128 9.34 14.08 7.81
N LEU A 129 8.39 14.14 6.88
CA LEU A 129 7.54 13.01 6.47
C LEU A 129 7.89 12.55 5.04
N SER A 130 9.04 13.00 4.53
CA SER A 130 9.49 12.67 3.19
C SER A 130 9.95 11.21 3.09
N ILE A 131 9.43 10.52 2.09
CA ILE A 131 9.85 9.15 1.72
C ILE A 131 11.16 9.11 0.93
N HIS A 132 11.75 10.26 0.60
CA HIS A 132 12.99 10.35 -0.19
C HIS A 132 14.26 10.17 0.66
N ASP A 133 14.14 10.24 1.99
CA ASP A 133 15.27 10.20 2.93
C ASP A 133 15.16 9.06 3.95
N ILE A 134 14.71 7.87 3.53
CA ILE A 134 14.60 6.69 4.40
C ILE A 134 15.94 5.94 4.42
N VAL A 135 16.89 6.54 5.12
CA VAL A 135 18.28 6.04 5.20
C VAL A 135 18.65 5.45 6.57
N THR A 136 17.85 5.70 7.61
CA THR A 136 18.08 5.18 8.96
C THR A 136 17.05 4.12 9.35
N ARG A 137 17.44 3.16 10.20
CA ARG A 137 16.51 2.13 10.73
C ARG A 137 15.30 2.74 11.43
N ARG A 138 15.49 3.87 12.12
CA ARG A 138 14.41 4.58 12.81
C ARG A 138 13.36 5.11 11.84
N ARG A 139 13.79 5.78 10.76
CA ARG A 139 12.89 6.24 9.69
C ARG A 139 12.18 5.09 9.00
N GLU A 140 12.90 4.00 8.78
CA GLU A 140 12.34 2.79 8.17
C GLU A 140 11.25 2.16 9.03
N LEU A 141 11.41 2.12 10.35
CA LEU A 141 10.36 1.66 11.27
C LEU A 141 9.13 2.57 11.26
N PHE A 142 9.30 3.90 11.31
CA PHE A 142 8.17 4.83 11.18
C PHE A 142 7.44 4.66 9.84
N TYR A 143 8.20 4.48 8.77
CA TYR A 143 7.66 4.26 7.44
C TYR A 143 6.80 2.99 7.37
N TRP A 144 7.34 1.84 7.80
CA TRP A 144 6.59 0.58 7.76
C TRP A 144 5.40 0.57 8.71
N ALA A 145 5.52 1.18 9.89
CA ALA A 145 4.40 1.34 10.82
C ALA A 145 3.29 2.21 10.21
N THR A 146 3.67 3.33 9.59
CA THR A 146 2.74 4.21 8.88
C THR A 146 2.07 3.46 7.75
N ILE A 147 2.83 2.72 6.92
CA ILE A 147 2.27 1.91 5.84
C ILE A 147 1.25 0.91 6.38
N LEU A 148 1.61 0.09 7.36
CA LEU A 148 0.70 -0.90 7.94
C LEU A 148 -0.60 -0.24 8.42
N CYS A 149 -0.50 0.90 9.11
CA CYS A 149 -1.65 1.65 9.57
C CYS A 149 -2.48 2.25 8.42
N THR A 150 -1.85 2.78 7.36
CA THR A 150 -2.59 3.25 6.16
C THR A 150 -3.29 2.11 5.42
N PHE A 151 -2.74 0.90 5.45
CA PHE A 151 -3.37 -0.27 4.85
C PHE A 151 -4.60 -0.69 5.66
N ALA A 152 -4.49 -0.79 6.99
CA ALA A 152 -5.63 -1.10 7.86
C ALA A 152 -6.72 -0.01 7.79
N LEU A 153 -6.33 1.27 7.85
CA LEU A 153 -7.26 2.39 7.66
C LEU A 153 -7.95 2.31 6.29
N GLY A 154 -7.19 2.01 5.25
CA GLY A 154 -7.70 1.95 3.89
C GLY A 154 -8.69 0.80 3.67
N THR A 155 -8.49 -0.34 4.32
CA THR A 155 -9.48 -1.44 4.34
C THR A 155 -10.73 -0.98 5.09
N ALA A 156 -10.59 -0.53 6.35
CA ALA A 156 -11.74 -0.10 7.17
C ALA A 156 -12.57 1.01 6.50
N ALA A 157 -11.92 2.00 5.88
CA ALA A 157 -12.59 3.08 5.16
C ALA A 157 -13.22 2.61 3.84
N GLY A 158 -12.63 1.59 3.20
CA GLY A 158 -13.19 0.95 2.01
C GLY A 158 -14.50 0.25 2.36
N ASP A 159 -14.47 -0.64 3.34
CA ASP A 159 -15.62 -1.42 3.80
C ASP A 159 -16.70 -0.52 4.39
N LEU A 160 -16.30 0.52 5.13
CA LEU A 160 -17.25 1.55 5.60
C LEU A 160 -17.98 2.20 4.41
N ALA A 161 -17.28 2.52 3.33
CA ALA A 161 -17.86 3.14 2.16
C ALA A 161 -18.77 2.18 1.37
N THR A 162 -18.33 0.96 1.15
CA THR A 162 -19.05 -0.02 0.31
C THR A 162 -20.19 -0.70 1.06
N GLU A 163 -19.97 -1.10 2.31
CA GLU A 163 -20.91 -1.89 3.10
C GLU A 163 -21.77 -1.03 4.03
N ALA A 164 -21.14 -0.25 4.91
CA ALA A 164 -21.89 0.48 5.94
C ALA A 164 -22.64 1.72 5.41
N LEU A 165 -22.06 2.41 4.42
CA LEU A 165 -22.70 3.51 3.71
C LEU A 165 -23.50 3.05 2.48
N GLY A 166 -23.37 1.77 2.09
CA GLY A 166 -24.13 1.18 0.98
C GLY A 166 -23.83 1.80 -0.39
N LEU A 167 -22.65 2.40 -0.58
CA LEU A 167 -22.29 2.99 -1.89
C LEU A 167 -22.12 1.90 -2.96
N GLY A 168 -21.76 0.69 -2.55
CA GLY A 168 -21.39 -0.40 -3.46
C GLY A 168 -20.06 -0.14 -4.20
N PHE A 169 -19.58 -1.14 -4.92
CA PHE A 169 -18.23 -1.13 -5.50
C PHE A 169 -18.04 -0.07 -6.59
N THR A 170 -19.02 0.11 -7.47
CA THR A 170 -18.91 1.06 -8.60
C THR A 170 -18.79 2.51 -8.11
N ILE A 171 -19.67 2.94 -7.21
CA ILE A 171 -19.63 4.29 -6.66
C ILE A 171 -18.39 4.46 -5.77
N GLY A 172 -17.97 3.42 -5.04
CA GLY A 172 -16.71 3.40 -4.30
C GLY A 172 -15.50 3.70 -5.20
N VAL A 173 -15.35 2.96 -6.30
CA VAL A 173 -14.27 3.17 -7.30
C VAL A 173 -14.32 4.59 -7.87
N MET A 174 -15.49 5.09 -8.24
CA MET A 174 -15.65 6.45 -8.76
C MET A 174 -15.27 7.51 -7.72
N THR A 175 -15.71 7.33 -6.47
CA THR A 175 -15.46 8.27 -5.37
C THR A 175 -13.98 8.33 -5.02
N PHE A 176 -13.34 7.19 -4.78
CA PHE A 176 -11.90 7.17 -4.47
C PHE A 176 -11.06 7.59 -5.69
N GLY A 177 -11.47 7.23 -6.91
CA GLY A 177 -10.83 7.67 -8.14
C GLY A 177 -10.89 9.19 -8.34
N LEU A 178 -12.04 9.81 -8.02
CA LEU A 178 -12.20 11.26 -8.02
C LEU A 178 -11.29 11.92 -6.98
N LEU A 179 -11.26 11.41 -5.74
CA LEU A 179 -10.41 11.94 -4.68
C LEU A 179 -8.90 11.84 -5.03
N ILE A 180 -8.48 10.73 -5.66
CA ILE A 180 -7.11 10.58 -6.16
C ILE A 180 -6.83 11.60 -7.27
N SER A 181 -7.76 11.80 -8.19
CA SER A 181 -7.63 12.77 -9.29
C SER A 181 -7.55 14.21 -8.80
N LEU A 182 -8.35 14.56 -7.78
CA LEU A 182 -8.29 15.85 -7.10
C LEU A 182 -6.95 16.06 -6.39
N THR A 183 -6.46 15.02 -5.71
CA THR A 183 -5.15 15.05 -5.05
C THR A 183 -4.02 15.28 -6.08
N PHE A 184 -4.12 14.63 -7.25
CA PHE A 184 -3.18 14.84 -8.35
C PHE A 184 -3.25 16.26 -8.93
N ALA A 185 -4.46 16.81 -9.09
CA ALA A 185 -4.64 18.18 -9.54
C ALA A 185 -4.01 19.20 -8.56
N LEU A 186 -4.25 19.02 -7.25
CA LEU A 186 -3.66 19.86 -6.20
C LEU A 186 -2.13 19.80 -6.19
N TRP A 187 -1.55 18.62 -6.41
CA TRP A 187 -0.11 18.47 -6.56
C TRP A 187 0.40 19.24 -7.79
N ARG A 188 -0.32 19.16 -8.92
CA ARG A 188 0.07 19.84 -10.17
C ARG A 188 -0.01 21.37 -10.08
N THR A 189 -0.90 21.90 -9.23
CA THR A 189 -1.01 23.35 -8.97
C THR A 189 -0.03 23.87 -7.91
N GLY A 190 0.95 23.06 -7.48
CA GLY A 190 1.99 23.48 -6.53
C GLY A 190 1.71 23.15 -5.06
N GLY A 191 0.77 22.23 -4.78
CA GLY A 191 0.53 21.72 -3.43
C GLY A 191 1.74 21.01 -2.82
N ASN A 192 1.73 20.84 -1.50
CA ASN A 192 2.83 20.18 -0.78
C ASN A 192 2.97 18.71 -1.23
N ALA A 193 4.08 18.40 -1.90
CA ALA A 193 4.35 17.09 -2.48
C ALA A 193 4.29 15.92 -1.47
N VAL A 194 4.69 16.14 -0.22
CA VAL A 194 4.68 15.11 0.83
C VAL A 194 3.24 14.84 1.27
N LEU A 195 2.45 15.90 1.48
CA LEU A 195 1.06 15.77 1.89
C LEU A 195 0.21 15.13 0.80
N THR A 196 0.34 15.59 -0.45
CA THR A 196 -0.39 15.01 -1.58
C THR A 196 0.01 13.55 -1.83
N PHE A 197 1.28 13.20 -1.60
CA PHE A 197 1.73 11.81 -1.64
C PHE A 197 1.00 10.95 -0.60
N TRP A 198 0.97 11.36 0.67
CA TRP A 198 0.34 10.57 1.72
C TRP A 198 -1.18 10.45 1.54
N ILE A 199 -1.85 11.51 1.09
CA ILE A 199 -3.28 11.45 0.76
C ILE A 199 -3.54 10.45 -0.37
N ALA A 200 -2.82 10.57 -1.49
CA ALA A 200 -2.93 9.62 -2.59
C ALA A 200 -2.56 8.19 -2.14
N TYR A 201 -1.59 8.06 -1.24
CA TYR A 201 -1.21 6.79 -0.66
C TYR A 201 -2.35 6.18 0.17
N ILE A 202 -3.01 6.95 1.03
CA ILE A 202 -4.12 6.43 1.82
C ILE A 202 -5.29 6.03 0.89
N LEU A 203 -5.65 6.89 -0.07
CA LEU A 203 -6.80 6.69 -0.97
C LEU A 203 -6.63 5.53 -1.96
N THR A 204 -5.40 5.21 -2.36
CA THR A 204 -5.15 4.12 -3.32
C THR A 204 -5.46 2.73 -2.75
N ARG A 205 -5.52 2.59 -1.42
CA ARG A 205 -5.92 1.33 -0.79
C ARG A 205 -7.42 1.03 -0.94
N PRO A 206 -8.35 1.86 -0.42
CA PRO A 206 -9.79 1.62 -0.60
C PRO A 206 -10.18 1.64 -2.08
N PHE A 207 -9.51 2.44 -2.91
CA PHE A 207 -9.68 2.37 -4.37
C PHE A 207 -9.34 0.98 -4.93
N GLY A 208 -8.22 0.38 -4.51
CA GLY A 208 -7.78 -0.93 -4.98
C GLY A 208 -8.67 -2.07 -4.49
N ALA A 209 -9.19 -1.98 -3.26
CA ALA A 209 -10.16 -2.93 -2.72
C ALA A 209 -11.48 -2.86 -3.51
N ALA A 210 -12.10 -1.66 -3.59
CA ALA A 210 -13.33 -1.46 -4.35
C ALA A 210 -13.20 -1.84 -5.83
N LEU A 211 -12.05 -1.56 -6.46
CA LEU A 211 -11.77 -1.99 -7.82
C LEU A 211 -11.63 -3.51 -7.91
N GLY A 212 -10.94 -4.13 -6.96
CA GLY A 212 -10.82 -5.57 -6.85
C GLY A 212 -12.20 -6.23 -6.78
N ASP A 213 -13.02 -5.82 -5.82
CA ASP A 213 -14.37 -6.35 -5.60
C ASP A 213 -15.29 -6.12 -6.79
N LEU A 214 -15.22 -4.94 -7.41
CA LEU A 214 -15.95 -4.66 -8.63
C LEU A 214 -15.61 -5.67 -9.74
N LEU A 215 -14.36 -6.12 -9.83
CA LEU A 215 -13.93 -7.07 -10.85
C LEU A 215 -14.24 -8.52 -10.46
N THR A 216 -14.05 -8.89 -9.18
CA THR A 216 -14.16 -10.27 -8.69
C THR A 216 -15.59 -10.70 -8.37
N GLN A 217 -16.37 -9.86 -7.68
CA GLN A 217 -17.67 -10.21 -7.12
C GLN A 217 -18.73 -10.44 -8.20
N ALA A 218 -19.73 -11.27 -7.88
CA ALA A 218 -20.81 -11.56 -8.81
C ALA A 218 -21.68 -10.33 -9.08
N LYS A 219 -22.36 -10.31 -10.24
CA LYS A 219 -23.29 -9.23 -10.62
C LYS A 219 -24.42 -9.00 -9.62
N ALA A 220 -24.83 -10.05 -8.89
CA ALA A 220 -25.83 -9.95 -7.83
C ALA A 220 -25.38 -9.06 -6.65
N TYR A 221 -24.07 -8.95 -6.41
CA TYR A 221 -23.47 -8.11 -5.38
C TYR A 221 -22.92 -6.79 -5.94
N GLY A 222 -23.21 -6.45 -7.21
CA GLY A 222 -22.75 -5.22 -7.85
C GLY A 222 -21.34 -5.31 -8.49
N GLY A 223 -20.76 -6.51 -8.59
CA GLY A 223 -19.51 -6.75 -9.31
C GLY A 223 -19.71 -7.16 -10.78
N ILE A 224 -18.62 -7.34 -11.52
CA ILE A 224 -18.60 -7.70 -12.94
C ILE A 224 -18.61 -9.24 -13.11
N GLY A 225 -18.11 -9.98 -12.12
CA GLY A 225 -18.14 -11.43 -12.07
C GLY A 225 -17.00 -12.12 -12.83
N MET A 226 -15.82 -11.50 -12.94
CA MET A 226 -14.65 -12.18 -13.53
C MET A 226 -14.08 -13.29 -12.63
N GLY A 227 -14.44 -13.28 -11.34
CA GLY A 227 -13.98 -14.23 -10.35
C GLY A 227 -12.62 -13.87 -9.76
N ALA A 228 -12.43 -14.23 -8.49
CA ALA A 228 -11.22 -13.95 -7.72
C ALA A 228 -9.96 -14.54 -8.38
N MET A 229 -10.02 -15.79 -8.82
CA MET A 229 -8.85 -16.49 -9.38
C MET A 229 -8.28 -15.80 -10.63
N TRP A 230 -9.12 -15.46 -11.61
CA TRP A 230 -8.68 -14.82 -12.86
C TRP A 230 -8.20 -13.38 -12.64
N THR A 231 -8.92 -12.61 -11.82
CA THR A 231 -8.55 -11.23 -11.50
C THR A 231 -7.19 -11.18 -10.82
N SER A 232 -6.96 -12.05 -9.83
CA SER A 232 -5.69 -12.10 -9.10
C SER A 232 -4.55 -12.65 -9.94
N ALA A 233 -4.79 -13.63 -10.82
CA ALA A 233 -3.78 -14.10 -11.75
C ALA A 233 -3.32 -12.99 -12.72
N LEU A 234 -4.26 -12.20 -13.24
CA LEU A 234 -3.96 -11.05 -14.10
C LEU A 234 -3.14 -9.99 -13.34
N PHE A 235 -3.61 -9.58 -12.16
CA PHE A 235 -2.96 -8.55 -11.35
C PHE A 235 -1.56 -8.99 -10.91
N LEU A 236 -1.42 -10.22 -10.43
CA LEU A 236 -0.13 -10.78 -10.04
C LEU A 236 0.84 -10.84 -11.24
N SER A 237 0.36 -11.22 -12.42
CA SER A 237 1.19 -11.23 -13.64
C SER A 237 1.74 -9.83 -13.97
N VAL A 238 0.89 -8.80 -13.91
CA VAL A 238 1.33 -7.41 -14.14
C VAL A 238 2.33 -6.96 -13.07
N ILE A 239 2.08 -7.27 -11.80
CA ILE A 239 3.00 -6.98 -10.69
C ILE A 239 4.36 -7.62 -10.96
N VAL A 240 4.39 -8.93 -11.27
CA VAL A 240 5.64 -9.67 -11.53
C VAL A 240 6.41 -9.06 -12.69
N ILE A 241 5.75 -8.70 -13.79
CA ILE A 241 6.41 -8.06 -14.94
C ILE A 241 7.01 -6.70 -14.56
N LEU A 242 6.26 -5.85 -13.86
CA LEU A 242 6.73 -4.52 -13.46
C LEU A 242 7.88 -4.61 -12.45
N VAL A 243 7.80 -5.52 -11.48
CA VAL A 243 8.85 -5.77 -10.48
C VAL A 243 10.10 -6.37 -11.15
N ALA A 244 9.95 -7.30 -12.08
CA ALA A 244 11.08 -7.87 -12.84
C ALA A 244 11.78 -6.79 -13.66
N ASN A 245 11.03 -5.91 -14.32
CA ASN A 245 11.58 -4.77 -15.05
C ASN A 245 12.31 -3.78 -14.13
N ALA A 246 11.74 -3.47 -12.97
CA ALA A 246 12.40 -2.64 -11.95
C ALA A 246 13.70 -3.29 -11.46
N GLN A 247 13.69 -4.60 -11.19
CA GLN A 247 14.87 -5.36 -10.76
C GLN A 247 15.98 -5.37 -11.81
N ARG A 248 15.64 -5.50 -13.10
CA ARG A 248 16.60 -5.40 -14.22
C ARG A 248 17.23 -4.01 -14.30
N LYS A 249 16.43 -2.95 -14.16
CA LYS A 249 16.92 -1.56 -14.13
C LYS A 249 17.83 -1.30 -12.93
N SER A 250 17.50 -1.81 -11.74
CA SER A 250 18.34 -1.68 -10.54
C SER A 250 19.65 -2.48 -10.59
N ARG A 251 19.71 -3.56 -11.39
CA ARG A 251 20.94 -4.34 -11.63
C ARG A 251 21.82 -3.76 -12.73
N SER A 252 21.29 -2.89 -13.59
CA SER A 252 22.07 -2.27 -14.65
C SER A 252 23.06 -1.27 -14.02
N PRO A 253 24.38 -1.39 -14.26
CA PRO A 253 25.33 -0.40 -13.77
C PRO A 253 24.95 0.94 -14.38
N LYS A 254 24.64 1.95 -13.56
CA LYS A 254 24.63 3.34 -14.04
C LYS A 254 26.04 3.57 -14.58
N LEU A 255 26.17 3.68 -15.90
CA LEU A 255 27.43 4.06 -16.56
C LEU A 255 27.96 5.29 -15.82
N ALA A 256 29.20 5.18 -15.31
CA ALA A 256 29.87 6.28 -14.67
C ALA A 256 29.85 7.50 -15.59
N PRO A 257 29.56 8.71 -15.10
CA PRO A 257 29.70 9.90 -15.93
C PRO A 257 31.14 9.97 -16.46
N PRO A 258 31.35 10.33 -17.74
CA PRO A 258 32.69 10.44 -18.28
C PRO A 258 33.48 11.45 -17.44
N ALA A 259 34.66 11.02 -17.00
CA ALA A 259 35.60 11.90 -16.31
C ALA A 259 35.85 13.14 -17.20
N ARG A 260 35.56 14.32 -16.68
CA ARG A 260 36.04 15.60 -17.18
C ARG A 260 36.77 16.31 -16.08
#